data_AF-X0BHM3-F1
#
_entry.id   AF-X0BHM3-F1
#
_cell.length_a   1.000
_cell.length_b   1.000
_cell.length_c   1.000
_cell.angle_alpha   90.00
_cell.angle_beta   90.00
_cell.angle_gamma   90.00
#
_symmetry.space_group_name_H-M   'P 1'
#
loop_
_entity.id
_entity.type
_entity.pdbx_description
1 polymer ?
#
loop_
_entity_poly.entity_id
_entity_poly.type
_entity_poly.pdbx_seq_one_letter_code
_entity_poly.pdbx_strand_id
1 'polypeptide(L)'
;MARALIDPDGLVNLRNLAQEVEKIARGNKSVPIVFVPGFSGWGAPLFGALNYFGGVIDIPKLLMDKGYTVIIAPVAPISSNWERACELYRQLTFGQFSTLNSNTNSIEEVYDVDVDYGDYFAEGQGPEQTHTTGRRRAILFSNSPDFRNWTWDPDHKVHFVCHSQGGNTVRYLISLMANGAGTCHPTYFSQAGRDNWTISVTTLGTPHRGTTIINVLESFISRARREAVGLVAKFFAAASFYPPEKRAYDLQLDHWGIRRNAKETFQDMLVRMEEDNGPVWKWLDSNKNGFYDNSIEGVHDLSQKVINTSTNIYYFSLSFHATDPFPKAWPAWGFSRNWVIVSCFQIREGTFRERTSSQYYCQLSMQWEVRNLRERKRIS
;
A
#
# COMPACT_ATOMS: atom_id res chain seq x y z
N MET A 1 28.71 9.24 -23.17
CA MET A 1 29.06 9.15 -21.74
C MET A 1 27.81 9.49 -20.96
N ALA A 2 27.32 8.57 -20.13
CA ALA A 2 26.20 8.85 -19.23
C ALA A 2 26.59 10.05 -18.35
N ARG A 3 25.70 11.04 -18.21
CA ARG A 3 25.92 12.09 -17.21
C ARG A 3 26.01 11.38 -15.87
N ALA A 4 27.15 11.50 -15.22
CA ALA A 4 27.32 10.87 -13.93
C ALA A 4 26.22 11.40 -13.00
N LEU A 5 25.46 10.48 -12.40
CA LEU A 5 24.36 10.73 -11.46
C LEU A 5 24.91 11.27 -10.13
N ILE A 6 25.59 12.41 -10.19
CA ILE A 6 26.34 13.02 -9.07
C ILE A 6 25.65 14.33 -8.61
N ASP A 7 24.45 14.65 -9.12
CA ASP A 7 23.72 15.82 -8.61
C ASP A 7 23.30 15.56 -7.15
N PRO A 8 23.52 16.49 -6.21
CA PRO A 8 23.03 16.33 -4.84
C PRO A 8 21.49 16.24 -4.78
N ASP A 9 20.78 16.76 -5.79
CA ASP A 9 19.34 16.59 -5.94
C ASP A 9 19.01 15.28 -6.68
N GLY A 10 18.53 14.29 -5.92
CA GLY A 10 18.08 13.01 -6.44
C GLY A 10 16.96 13.11 -7.50
N LEU A 11 16.17 14.18 -7.54
CA LEU A 11 15.15 14.39 -8.59
C LEU A 11 15.77 14.82 -9.91
N VAL A 12 16.86 15.59 -9.88
CA VAL A 12 17.62 15.95 -11.09
C VAL A 12 18.27 14.69 -11.68
N ASN A 13 18.87 13.86 -10.83
CA ASN A 13 19.43 12.57 -11.26
C ASN A 13 18.35 11.66 -11.87
N LEU A 14 17.17 11.54 -11.25
CA LEU A 14 16.05 10.78 -11.81
C LEU A 14 15.63 11.32 -13.18
N ARG A 15 15.46 12.63 -13.30
CA ARG A 15 15.06 13.26 -14.57
C ARG A 15 16.10 12.99 -15.66
N ASN A 16 17.39 13.13 -15.34
CA ASN A 16 18.48 12.85 -16.28
C ASN A 16 18.47 11.38 -16.72
N LEU A 17 18.33 10.45 -15.76
CA LEU A 17 18.24 9.02 -16.06
C LEU A 17 17.03 8.70 -16.95
N ALA A 18 15.85 9.24 -16.63
CA ALA A 18 14.65 9.05 -17.44
C ALA A 18 14.86 9.53 -18.88
N GLN A 19 15.46 10.71 -19.07
CA GLN A 19 15.79 11.24 -20.40
C GLN A 19 16.84 10.38 -21.14
N GLU A 20 17.81 9.80 -20.44
CA GLU A 20 18.79 8.89 -21.06
C GLU A 20 18.12 7.57 -21.48
N VAL A 21 17.29 6.99 -20.62
CA VAL A 21 16.54 5.76 -20.93
C VAL A 21 15.60 5.98 -22.12
N GLU A 22 14.88 7.09 -22.16
CA GLU A 22 13.93 7.42 -23.24
C GLU A 22 14.61 7.60 -24.61
N LYS A 23 15.90 7.97 -24.63
CA LYS A 23 16.72 8.02 -25.86
C LYS A 23 17.14 6.64 -26.36
N ILE A 24 17.32 5.67 -25.45
CA ILE A 24 17.85 4.34 -25.76
C ILE A 24 16.73 3.34 -26.03
N ALA A 25 15.59 3.49 -25.36
CA ALA A 25 14.41 2.66 -25.54
C ALA A 25 13.17 3.56 -25.56
N ARG A 26 12.37 3.45 -26.62
CA ARG A 26 11.05 4.11 -26.65
C ARG A 26 10.14 3.42 -25.64
N GLY A 27 9.41 4.19 -24.86
CA GLY A 27 8.45 3.65 -23.90
C GLY A 27 7.38 2.80 -24.59
N ASN A 28 7.19 1.57 -24.14
CA ASN A 28 6.07 0.76 -24.56
C ASN A 28 4.81 1.18 -23.79
N LYS A 29 3.91 1.90 -24.45
CA LYS A 29 2.65 2.37 -23.85
C LYS A 29 1.51 1.34 -23.92
N SER A 30 1.76 0.16 -24.51
CA SER A 30 0.79 -0.94 -24.60
C SER A 30 0.68 -1.75 -23.30
N VAL A 31 1.53 -1.49 -22.32
CA VAL A 31 1.54 -2.19 -21.03
C VAL A 31 1.03 -1.22 -19.96
N PRO A 32 -0.01 -1.59 -19.19
CA PRO A 32 -0.58 -0.71 -18.19
C PRO A 32 0.34 -0.57 -16.97
N ILE A 33 0.27 0.61 -16.36
CA ILE A 33 0.91 0.92 -15.08
C ILE A 33 -0.13 0.73 -13.97
N VAL A 34 0.11 -0.19 -13.05
CA VAL A 34 -0.76 -0.43 -11.90
C VAL A 34 -0.22 0.32 -10.69
N PHE A 35 -1.02 1.26 -10.20
CA PHE A 35 -0.77 2.03 -8.98
C PHE A 35 -1.33 1.31 -7.77
N VAL A 36 -0.45 1.00 -6.81
CA VAL A 36 -0.79 0.28 -5.58
C VAL A 36 -0.53 1.18 -4.37
N PRO A 37 -1.58 1.67 -3.69
CA PRO A 37 -1.44 2.55 -2.54
C PRO A 37 -0.85 1.81 -1.33
N GLY A 38 -0.35 2.56 -0.35
CA GLY A 38 0.22 2.01 0.88
C GLY A 38 -0.74 1.98 2.07
N PHE A 39 -0.17 1.94 3.27
CA PHE A 39 -0.91 1.99 4.53
C PHE A 39 -1.70 3.31 4.63
N SER A 40 -2.95 3.21 5.08
CA SER A 40 -3.92 4.31 5.13
C SER A 40 -4.21 5.00 3.78
N GLY A 41 -3.90 4.34 2.67
CA GLY A 41 -4.16 4.87 1.33
C GLY A 41 -5.56 4.54 0.80
N TRP A 42 -5.96 5.23 -0.26
CA TRP A 42 -7.27 5.05 -0.89
C TRP A 42 -7.13 4.95 -2.40
N GLY A 43 -8.09 4.29 -3.06
CA GLY A 43 -8.11 4.17 -4.52
C GLY A 43 -8.76 5.38 -5.21
N ALA A 44 -10.00 5.70 -4.84
CA ALA A 44 -10.75 6.84 -5.38
C ALA A 44 -10.40 8.15 -4.66
N PRO A 45 -10.42 9.32 -5.33
CA PRO A 45 -10.21 10.58 -4.65
C PRO A 45 -11.16 10.77 -3.46
N LEU A 46 -10.60 11.03 -2.27
CA LEU A 46 -11.39 11.33 -1.09
C LEU A 46 -12.18 12.61 -1.29
N PHE A 47 -13.46 12.58 -0.91
CA PHE A 47 -14.41 13.67 -1.09
C PHE A 47 -14.50 14.16 -2.54
N GLY A 48 -14.16 13.30 -3.52
CA GLY A 48 -14.17 13.62 -4.95
C GLY A 48 -13.04 14.55 -5.41
N ALA A 49 -12.08 14.90 -4.56
CA ALA A 49 -11.05 15.89 -4.88
C ALA A 49 -9.61 15.50 -4.51
N LEU A 50 -9.41 14.64 -3.51
CA LEU A 50 -8.06 14.31 -3.01
C LEU A 50 -7.62 12.93 -3.49
N ASN A 51 -6.87 12.88 -4.58
CA ASN A 51 -6.28 11.65 -5.10
C ASN A 51 -5.14 11.18 -4.19
N TYR A 52 -5.05 9.88 -3.94
CA TYR A 52 -3.89 9.33 -3.21
C TYR A 52 -2.61 9.54 -4.02
N PHE A 53 -2.67 9.22 -5.32
CA PHE A 53 -1.60 9.50 -6.28
C PHE A 53 -1.77 10.90 -6.87
N GLY A 54 -1.33 11.91 -6.12
CA GLY A 54 -1.17 13.28 -6.61
C GLY A 54 -1.95 14.37 -5.87
N GLY A 55 -2.71 14.03 -4.82
CA GLY A 55 -3.44 15.00 -4.02
C GLY A 55 -4.44 15.76 -4.88
N VAL A 56 -4.26 17.08 -5.00
CA VAL A 56 -5.08 17.94 -5.87
C VAL A 56 -4.74 17.81 -7.36
N ILE A 57 -3.63 17.16 -7.70
CA ILE A 57 -3.23 16.85 -9.07
C ILE A 57 -3.60 15.39 -9.35
N ASP A 58 -4.30 15.13 -10.45
CA ASP A 58 -4.64 13.77 -10.87
C ASP A 58 -3.50 13.17 -11.71
N ILE A 59 -2.51 12.56 -11.05
CA ILE A 59 -1.37 11.92 -11.74
C ILE A 59 -1.84 10.82 -12.72
N PRO A 60 -2.77 9.92 -12.35
CA PRO A 60 -3.34 8.95 -13.30
C PRO A 60 -3.87 9.58 -14.58
N LYS A 61 -4.67 10.67 -14.46
CA LYS A 61 -5.16 11.41 -15.63
C LYS A 61 -4.03 12.05 -16.44
N LEU A 62 -3.04 12.67 -15.79
CA LEU A 62 -1.89 13.25 -16.49
C LEU A 62 -1.08 12.20 -17.29
N LEU A 63 -0.96 10.98 -16.76
CA LEU A 63 -0.31 9.88 -17.47
C LEU A 63 -1.18 9.38 -18.64
N MET A 64 -2.50 9.30 -18.45
CA MET A 64 -3.46 8.97 -19.50
C MET A 64 -3.42 9.99 -20.65
N ASP A 65 -3.38 11.28 -20.35
CA ASP A 65 -3.26 12.36 -21.33
C ASP A 65 -1.94 12.28 -22.12
N LYS A 66 -0.90 11.68 -21.53
CA LYS A 66 0.37 11.36 -22.20
C LYS A 66 0.35 10.02 -22.96
N GLY A 67 -0.78 9.33 -22.96
CA GLY A 67 -1.02 8.08 -23.68
C GLY A 67 -0.63 6.80 -22.93
N TYR A 68 -0.40 6.87 -21.61
CA TYR A 68 -0.21 5.66 -20.80
C TYR A 68 -1.54 5.13 -20.29
N THR A 69 -1.70 3.82 -20.24
CA THR A 69 -2.79 3.21 -19.47
C THR A 69 -2.41 3.11 -18.01
N VAL A 70 -3.26 3.61 -17.12
CA VAL A 70 -3.06 3.53 -15.67
C VAL A 70 -4.24 2.79 -15.03
N ILE A 71 -3.94 1.85 -14.15
CA ILE A 71 -4.93 1.15 -13.33
C ILE A 71 -4.65 1.51 -11.88
N ILE A 72 -5.67 1.95 -11.14
CA ILE A 72 -5.57 2.18 -9.69
C ILE A 72 -6.30 1.06 -8.97
N ALA A 73 -5.58 0.32 -8.13
CA ALA A 73 -6.13 -0.77 -7.35
C ALA A 73 -6.60 -0.28 -5.97
N PRO A 74 -7.92 -0.25 -5.67
CA PRO A 74 -8.43 0.05 -4.33
C PRO A 74 -8.23 -1.15 -3.39
N VAL A 75 -7.01 -1.34 -2.90
CA VAL A 75 -6.72 -2.33 -1.84
C VAL A 75 -6.96 -1.74 -0.45
N ALA A 76 -7.27 -2.61 0.51
CA ALA A 76 -7.62 -2.26 1.88
C ALA A 76 -6.52 -1.42 2.56
N PRO A 77 -6.85 -0.27 3.17
CA PRO A 77 -5.87 0.69 3.68
C PRO A 77 -5.06 0.16 4.86
N ILE A 78 -5.65 -0.70 5.67
CA ILE A 78 -5.05 -1.12 6.95
C ILE A 78 -5.01 -2.64 7.13
N SER A 79 -5.36 -3.42 6.10
CA SER A 79 -5.26 -4.89 6.15
C SER A 79 -3.83 -5.39 6.01
N SER A 80 -3.64 -6.68 6.29
CA SER A 80 -2.38 -7.38 6.03
C SER A 80 -2.00 -7.36 4.54
N ASN A 81 -0.72 -7.61 4.24
CA ASN A 81 -0.26 -7.81 2.87
C ASN A 81 -0.90 -9.05 2.23
N TRP A 82 -1.32 -10.06 3.02
CA TRP A 82 -2.05 -11.21 2.49
C TRP A 82 -3.39 -10.79 1.89
N GLU A 83 -4.23 -10.13 2.70
CA GLU A 83 -5.54 -9.64 2.27
C GLU A 83 -5.40 -8.71 1.05
N ARG A 84 -4.48 -7.74 1.15
CA ARG A 84 -4.23 -6.77 0.07
C ARG A 84 -3.69 -7.44 -1.21
N ALA A 85 -2.93 -8.53 -1.11
CA ALA A 85 -2.48 -9.31 -2.27
C ALA A 85 -3.64 -10.07 -2.92
N CYS A 86 -4.56 -10.65 -2.13
CA CYS A 86 -5.76 -11.30 -2.65
C CYS A 86 -6.67 -10.29 -3.35
N GLU A 87 -6.89 -9.12 -2.76
CA GLU A 87 -7.66 -8.02 -3.35
C GLU A 87 -7.04 -7.53 -4.66
N LEU A 88 -5.73 -7.26 -4.66
CA LEU A 88 -5.02 -6.81 -5.86
C LEU A 88 -5.07 -7.85 -6.98
N TYR A 89 -4.80 -9.12 -6.64
CA TYR A 89 -4.90 -10.22 -7.60
C TYR A 89 -6.30 -10.29 -8.19
N ARG A 90 -7.32 -10.27 -7.33
CA ARG A 90 -8.71 -10.39 -7.77
C ARG A 90 -9.12 -9.21 -8.65
N GLN A 91 -8.80 -7.98 -8.25
CA GLN A 91 -9.13 -6.78 -9.03
C GLN A 91 -8.51 -6.80 -10.43
N LEU A 92 -7.27 -7.27 -10.57
CA LEU A 92 -6.57 -7.32 -11.86
C LEU A 92 -6.98 -8.51 -12.73
N THR A 93 -7.41 -9.61 -12.13
CA THR A 93 -7.89 -10.82 -12.84
C THR A 93 -9.40 -10.84 -13.07
N PHE A 94 -10.14 -9.86 -12.54
CA PHE A 94 -11.59 -9.77 -12.72
C PHE A 94 -12.01 -9.39 -14.15
N GLY A 95 -11.14 -8.67 -14.88
CA GLY A 95 -11.39 -8.30 -16.27
C GLY A 95 -12.37 -7.14 -16.47
N GLN A 96 -12.80 -6.48 -15.38
CA GLN A 96 -13.72 -5.36 -15.42
C GLN A 96 -13.28 -4.24 -14.48
N PHE A 97 -13.47 -3.00 -14.93
CA PHE A 97 -12.99 -1.80 -14.24
C PHE A 97 -14.12 -0.80 -14.02
N SER A 98 -13.91 0.09 -13.04
CA SER A 98 -14.53 1.41 -13.02
C SER A 98 -13.77 2.33 -13.98
N THR A 99 -14.46 3.28 -14.61
CA THR A 99 -13.86 4.12 -15.66
C THR A 99 -14.11 5.60 -15.43
N LEU A 100 -13.27 6.45 -16.00
CA LEU A 100 -13.49 7.90 -16.00
C LEU A 100 -14.58 8.26 -17.02
N ASN A 101 -15.61 8.97 -16.60
CA ASN A 101 -16.56 9.57 -17.52
C ASN A 101 -15.94 10.82 -18.17
N SER A 102 -15.81 10.80 -19.49
CA SER A 102 -15.17 11.88 -20.24
C SER A 102 -15.92 13.21 -20.21
N ASN A 103 -17.23 13.20 -19.95
CA ASN A 103 -18.06 14.41 -19.93
C ASN A 103 -18.05 15.11 -18.58
N THR A 104 -18.10 14.34 -17.48
CA THR A 104 -18.17 14.88 -16.12
C THR A 104 -16.82 14.94 -15.43
N ASN A 105 -15.81 14.26 -16.00
CA ASN A 105 -14.51 14.04 -15.37
C ASN A 105 -14.61 13.38 -13.98
N SER A 106 -15.65 12.59 -13.76
CA SER A 106 -15.86 11.81 -12.53
C SER A 106 -15.68 10.32 -12.80
N ILE A 107 -15.32 9.55 -11.77
CA ILE A 107 -15.21 8.10 -11.90
C ILE A 107 -16.62 7.49 -11.83
N GLU A 108 -16.95 6.63 -12.79
CA GLU A 108 -18.10 5.74 -12.76
C GLU A 108 -17.75 4.51 -11.92
N GLU A 109 -18.07 4.60 -10.63
CA GLU A 109 -17.73 3.58 -9.65
C GLU A 109 -18.69 2.40 -9.72
N VAL A 110 -18.14 1.19 -9.67
CA VAL A 110 -18.92 -0.06 -9.69
C VAL A 110 -18.41 -0.96 -8.57
N TYR A 111 -19.35 -1.60 -7.87
CA TYR A 111 -19.13 -2.35 -6.64
C TYR A 111 -19.71 -3.76 -6.75
N ASP A 112 -18.92 -4.67 -7.30
CA ASP A 112 -19.31 -6.06 -7.59
C ASP A 112 -18.10 -7.01 -7.61
N VAL A 113 -16.96 -6.58 -7.08
CA VAL A 113 -15.80 -7.44 -6.94
C VAL A 113 -15.96 -8.26 -5.68
N ASP A 114 -16.11 -9.57 -5.85
CA ASP A 114 -16.05 -10.50 -4.72
C ASP A 114 -14.61 -11.00 -4.56
N VAL A 115 -14.11 -10.97 -3.33
CA VAL A 115 -12.72 -11.31 -2.96
C VAL A 115 -12.71 -12.50 -2.01
N ASP A 116 -11.93 -13.52 -2.36
CA ASP A 116 -11.63 -14.69 -1.55
C ASP A 116 -10.23 -14.53 -0.92
N TYR A 117 -10.15 -14.65 0.40
CA TYR A 117 -8.91 -14.60 1.16
C TYR A 117 -8.33 -15.99 1.49
N GLY A 118 -9.05 -17.07 1.16
CA GLY A 118 -8.63 -18.44 1.44
C GLY A 118 -8.53 -18.79 2.93
N ASP A 119 -7.95 -19.95 3.22
CA ASP A 119 -7.83 -20.54 4.57
C ASP A 119 -6.56 -20.07 5.31
N TYR A 120 -6.10 -18.87 5.02
CA TYR A 120 -4.90 -18.27 5.64
C TYR A 120 -5.05 -17.96 7.12
N PHE A 121 -6.27 -17.63 7.52
CA PHE A 121 -6.58 -17.31 8.90
C PHE A 121 -6.84 -18.62 9.65
N ALA A 122 -6.01 -18.88 10.68
CA ALA A 122 -6.20 -20.05 11.53
C ALA A 122 -7.57 -19.99 12.24
N GLU A 123 -8.18 -21.16 12.45
CA GLU A 123 -9.49 -21.29 13.06
C GLU A 123 -9.52 -20.62 14.45
N GLY A 124 -10.53 -19.77 14.70
CA GLY A 124 -10.74 -19.10 15.98
C GLY A 124 -9.85 -17.88 16.27
N GLN A 125 -8.88 -17.54 15.40
CA GLN A 125 -7.99 -16.38 15.57
C GLN A 125 -8.08 -15.36 14.41
N GLY A 126 -9.07 -15.54 13.54
CA GLY A 126 -9.23 -14.79 12.30
C GLY A 126 -10.53 -13.99 12.18
N PRO A 127 -10.81 -13.45 10.98
CA PRO A 127 -12.07 -12.81 10.64
C PRO A 127 -13.26 -13.77 10.78
N GLU A 128 -14.48 -13.23 10.81
CA GLU A 128 -15.73 -14.02 10.87
C GLU A 128 -15.94 -14.89 9.62
N GLN A 129 -15.34 -14.47 8.50
CA GLN A 129 -15.40 -15.16 7.21
C GLN A 129 -14.15 -14.86 6.39
N THR A 130 -13.87 -15.70 5.40
CA THR A 130 -12.67 -15.60 4.55
C THR A 130 -12.94 -14.99 3.18
N HIS A 131 -14.06 -14.29 3.00
CA HIS A 131 -14.41 -13.63 1.74
C HIS A 131 -15.16 -12.33 1.98
N THR A 132 -15.19 -11.46 0.96
CA THR A 132 -16.04 -10.26 0.91
C THR A 132 -16.72 -10.16 -0.43
N THR A 133 -17.86 -9.46 -0.47
CA THR A 133 -18.63 -9.24 -1.69
C THR A 133 -18.88 -7.77 -1.93
N GLY A 134 -19.15 -7.42 -3.19
CA GLY A 134 -19.52 -6.04 -3.56
C GLY A 134 -18.40 -5.02 -3.34
N ARG A 135 -17.14 -5.42 -3.52
CA ARG A 135 -16.00 -4.49 -3.46
C ARG A 135 -15.90 -3.66 -4.72
N ARG A 136 -15.31 -2.48 -4.55
CA ARG A 136 -15.09 -1.53 -5.63
C ARG A 136 -14.14 -2.14 -6.68
N ARG A 137 -14.47 -1.99 -7.96
CA ARG A 137 -13.57 -2.34 -9.05
C ARG A 137 -12.31 -1.48 -9.04
N ALA A 138 -11.22 -2.01 -9.59
CA ALA A 138 -10.07 -1.18 -9.95
C ALA A 138 -10.49 -0.09 -10.95
N ILE A 139 -9.82 1.05 -10.90
CA ILE A 139 -10.15 2.19 -11.77
C ILE A 139 -9.20 2.19 -12.96
N LEU A 140 -9.76 2.20 -14.17
CA LEU A 140 -9.01 2.29 -15.41
C LEU A 140 -9.01 3.73 -15.94
N PHE A 141 -7.81 4.25 -16.14
CA PHE A 141 -7.53 5.49 -16.87
C PHE A 141 -6.85 5.12 -18.18
N SER A 142 -7.62 5.13 -19.27
CA SER A 142 -7.14 4.77 -20.60
C SER A 142 -7.87 5.56 -21.68
N ASN A 143 -7.13 6.03 -22.68
CA ASN A 143 -7.68 6.53 -23.94
C ASN A 143 -7.87 5.42 -24.99
N SER A 144 -7.37 4.21 -24.73
CA SER A 144 -7.56 3.04 -25.60
C SER A 144 -8.77 2.21 -25.15
N PRO A 145 -9.67 1.81 -26.07
CA PRO A 145 -10.79 0.92 -25.77
C PRO A 145 -10.34 -0.52 -25.48
N ASP A 146 -9.14 -0.91 -25.91
CA ASP A 146 -8.62 -2.29 -25.78
C ASP A 146 -8.51 -2.73 -24.31
N PHE A 147 -8.36 -1.75 -23.40
CA PHE A 147 -8.23 -2.02 -21.97
C PHE A 147 -9.55 -2.27 -21.23
N ARG A 148 -10.71 -2.08 -21.89
CA ARG A 148 -12.01 -2.25 -21.23
C ARG A 148 -12.28 -3.69 -20.78
N ASN A 149 -11.75 -4.66 -21.53
CA ASN A 149 -11.87 -6.10 -21.24
C ASN A 149 -10.51 -6.72 -20.88
N TRP A 150 -9.51 -5.90 -20.57
CA TRP A 150 -8.18 -6.37 -20.24
C TRP A 150 -8.21 -7.15 -18.94
N THR A 151 -7.47 -8.26 -18.90
CA THR A 151 -7.33 -9.11 -17.71
C THR A 151 -5.85 -9.37 -17.50
N TRP A 152 -5.40 -9.39 -16.25
CA TRP A 152 -4.01 -9.68 -15.93
C TRP A 152 -3.71 -11.16 -16.12
N ASP A 153 -2.85 -11.48 -17.09
CA ASP A 153 -2.49 -12.85 -17.48
C ASP A 153 -1.06 -12.88 -18.10
N PRO A 154 -0.53 -14.03 -18.56
CA PRO A 154 0.83 -14.11 -19.12
C PRO A 154 1.06 -13.27 -20.38
N ASP A 155 0.02 -13.04 -21.18
CA ASP A 155 0.07 -12.26 -22.43
C ASP A 155 -0.21 -10.76 -22.17
N HIS A 156 -0.90 -10.47 -21.07
CA HIS A 156 -1.32 -9.14 -20.64
C HIS A 156 -0.63 -8.73 -19.34
N LYS A 157 0.66 -8.41 -19.43
CA LYS A 157 1.52 -8.11 -18.27
C LYS A 157 1.33 -6.68 -17.74
N VAL A 158 1.95 -6.38 -16.59
CA VAL A 158 1.86 -5.05 -15.95
C VAL A 158 3.21 -4.50 -15.47
N HIS A 159 3.26 -3.18 -15.32
CA HIS A 159 4.25 -2.48 -14.51
C HIS A 159 3.60 -2.03 -13.19
N PHE A 160 4.13 -2.45 -12.04
CA PHE A 160 3.66 -1.95 -10.75
C PHE A 160 4.43 -0.70 -10.33
N VAL A 161 3.70 0.31 -9.84
CA VAL A 161 4.25 1.44 -9.10
C VAL A 161 3.55 1.50 -7.75
N CYS A 162 4.32 1.29 -6.69
CA CYS A 162 3.81 1.07 -5.35
C CYS A 162 4.33 2.15 -4.42
N HIS A 163 3.47 2.66 -3.54
CA HIS A 163 3.88 3.59 -2.48
C HIS A 163 3.74 2.94 -1.10
N SER A 164 4.68 3.23 -0.19
CA SER A 164 4.65 2.77 1.21
C SER A 164 4.41 1.25 1.28
N GLN A 165 3.47 0.75 2.10
CA GLN A 165 3.14 -0.68 2.25
C GLN A 165 2.83 -1.39 0.91
N GLY A 166 2.35 -0.66 -0.11
CA GLY A 166 2.02 -1.24 -1.41
C GLY A 166 3.20 -1.98 -2.06
N GLY A 167 4.44 -1.58 -1.75
CA GLY A 167 5.62 -2.29 -2.23
C GLY A 167 5.77 -3.68 -1.59
N ASN A 168 5.53 -3.81 -0.28
CA ASN A 168 5.53 -5.10 0.41
C ASN A 168 4.34 -5.97 -0.05
N THR A 169 3.18 -5.35 -0.31
CA THR A 169 2.01 -6.04 -0.87
C THR A 169 2.32 -6.69 -2.22
N VAL A 170 2.88 -5.93 -3.16
CA VAL A 170 3.21 -6.46 -4.51
C VAL A 170 4.34 -7.47 -4.46
N ARG A 171 5.36 -7.26 -3.62
CA ARG A 171 6.42 -8.27 -3.41
C ARG A 171 5.84 -9.58 -2.88
N TYR A 172 4.88 -9.50 -1.96
CA TYR A 172 4.23 -10.69 -1.44
C TYR A 172 3.37 -11.38 -2.50
N LEU A 173 2.55 -10.62 -3.24
CA LEU A 173 1.76 -11.12 -4.36
C LEU A 173 2.63 -11.87 -5.38
N ILE A 174 3.78 -11.29 -5.77
CA ILE A 174 4.72 -11.94 -6.69
C ILE A 174 5.23 -13.26 -6.12
N SER A 175 5.52 -13.34 -4.82
CA SER A 175 5.93 -14.58 -4.18
C SER A 175 4.83 -15.64 -4.18
N LEU A 176 3.57 -15.24 -3.94
CA LEU A 176 2.42 -16.14 -4.01
C LEU A 176 2.19 -16.63 -5.45
N MET A 177 2.39 -15.76 -6.45
CA MET A 177 2.32 -16.12 -7.87
C MET A 177 3.47 -17.04 -8.30
N ALA A 178 4.67 -16.86 -7.74
CA ALA A 178 5.85 -17.67 -8.03
C ALA A 178 5.76 -19.08 -7.45
N ASN A 179 5.33 -19.21 -6.20
CA ASN A 179 5.40 -20.47 -5.45
C ASN A 179 4.03 -21.16 -5.25
N GLY A 180 2.94 -20.42 -5.46
CA GLY A 180 1.62 -20.82 -4.96
C GLY A 180 1.47 -20.62 -3.46
N ALA A 181 0.27 -20.87 -2.94
CA ALA A 181 -0.05 -20.78 -1.50
C ALA A 181 -0.52 -22.11 -0.89
N GLY A 182 -0.36 -23.22 -1.62
CA GLY A 182 -0.80 -24.54 -1.17
C GLY A 182 -2.27 -24.57 -0.77
N THR A 183 -2.56 -25.17 0.39
CA THR A 183 -3.93 -25.25 0.93
C THR A 183 -4.44 -23.91 1.49
N CYS A 184 -3.57 -22.92 1.72
CA CYS A 184 -4.00 -21.63 2.26
C CYS A 184 -4.80 -20.81 1.23
N HIS A 185 -4.62 -21.05 -0.07
CA HIS A 185 -5.40 -20.35 -1.11
C HIS A 185 -5.46 -21.14 -2.42
N PRO A 186 -6.29 -22.19 -2.50
CA PRO A 186 -6.38 -23.04 -3.69
C PRO A 186 -7.05 -22.32 -4.88
N THR A 187 -7.76 -21.22 -4.66
CA THR A 187 -8.48 -20.51 -5.72
C THR A 187 -7.56 -19.59 -6.52
N TYR A 188 -6.88 -18.65 -5.86
CA TYR A 188 -6.08 -17.61 -6.53
C TYR A 188 -4.63 -18.02 -6.73
N PHE A 189 -4.09 -18.84 -5.82
CA PHE A 189 -2.67 -19.19 -5.77
C PHE A 189 -2.42 -20.71 -5.83
N SER A 190 -3.25 -21.44 -6.60
CA SER A 190 -3.06 -22.88 -6.86
C SER A 190 -1.87 -23.20 -7.77
N GLN A 191 -1.53 -22.30 -8.68
CA GLN A 191 -0.47 -22.51 -9.66
C GLN A 191 0.74 -21.62 -9.36
N ALA A 192 1.91 -22.26 -9.31
CA ALA A 192 3.23 -21.64 -9.23
C ALA A 192 3.72 -21.16 -10.62
N GLY A 193 4.79 -20.38 -10.65
CA GLY A 193 5.47 -19.94 -11.89
C GLY A 193 4.78 -18.81 -12.65
N ARG A 194 3.91 -18.04 -12.00
CA ARG A 194 3.17 -16.91 -12.61
C ARG A 194 3.77 -15.53 -12.30
N ASP A 195 4.97 -15.49 -11.74
CA ASP A 195 5.69 -14.25 -11.46
C ASP A 195 6.06 -13.48 -12.75
N ASN A 196 6.19 -14.18 -13.88
CA ASN A 196 6.45 -13.57 -15.18
C ASN A 196 5.27 -12.76 -15.77
N TRP A 197 4.11 -12.70 -15.10
CA TRP A 197 2.99 -11.81 -15.46
C TRP A 197 3.29 -10.34 -15.12
N THR A 198 4.37 -10.09 -14.38
CA THR A 198 4.86 -8.75 -14.03
C THR A 198 6.12 -8.44 -14.82
N ILE A 199 6.21 -7.23 -15.39
CA ILE A 199 7.44 -6.77 -16.06
C ILE A 199 8.34 -6.04 -15.08
N SER A 200 7.79 -5.12 -14.28
CA SER A 200 8.58 -4.38 -13.29
C SER A 200 7.80 -4.02 -12.05
N VAL A 201 8.52 -3.78 -10.96
CA VAL A 201 8.01 -3.22 -9.70
C VAL A 201 8.84 -2.00 -9.32
N THR A 202 8.20 -0.86 -9.21
CA THR A 202 8.79 0.38 -8.67
C THR A 202 8.22 0.64 -7.30
N THR A 203 9.06 0.82 -6.29
CA THR A 203 8.64 1.12 -4.92
C THR A 203 9.04 2.53 -4.52
N LEU A 204 8.10 3.25 -3.91
CA LEU A 204 8.24 4.64 -3.48
C LEU A 204 8.09 4.68 -1.95
N GLY A 205 9.20 4.88 -1.23
CA GLY A 205 9.17 4.99 0.24
C GLY A 205 8.63 3.74 0.96
N THR A 206 8.79 2.56 0.37
CA THR A 206 8.32 1.30 0.96
C THR A 206 9.17 0.91 2.17
N PRO A 207 8.55 0.57 3.32
CA PRO A 207 9.27 0.09 4.50
C PRO A 207 9.70 -1.37 4.32
N HIS A 208 10.71 -1.61 3.48
CA HIS A 208 11.26 -2.96 3.22
C HIS A 208 11.94 -3.59 4.45
N ARG A 209 12.10 -2.83 5.54
CA ARG A 209 12.64 -3.28 6.85
C ARG A 209 11.72 -2.91 8.03
N GLY A 210 10.45 -2.62 7.74
CA GLY A 210 9.51 -2.08 8.73
C GLY A 210 9.75 -0.60 9.03
N THR A 211 8.88 -0.04 9.86
CA THR A 211 9.01 1.33 10.39
C THR A 211 8.83 1.33 11.89
N THR A 212 9.57 2.21 12.56
CA THR A 212 9.50 2.36 14.02
C THR A 212 8.24 3.09 14.49
N ILE A 213 7.49 3.71 13.57
CA ILE A 213 6.24 4.43 13.89
C ILE A 213 5.16 3.48 14.44
N ILE A 214 5.18 2.21 14.03
CA ILE A 214 4.24 1.21 14.54
C ILE A 214 4.54 0.89 16.01
N ASN A 215 5.82 0.78 16.41
CA ASN A 215 6.17 0.55 17.81
C ASN A 215 5.65 1.71 18.71
N VAL A 216 5.61 2.94 18.19
CA VAL A 216 5.02 4.09 18.90
C VAL A 216 3.51 3.93 19.03
N LEU A 217 2.83 3.54 17.95
CA LEU A 217 1.38 3.29 17.95
C LEU A 217 1.01 2.12 18.87
N GLU A 218 1.75 1.01 18.82
CA GLU A 218 1.60 -0.14 19.72
C GLU A 218 1.89 0.22 21.17
N SER A 219 2.89 1.07 21.44
CA SER A 219 3.16 1.56 22.80
C SER A 219 2.02 2.43 23.35
N PHE A 220 1.33 3.17 22.48
CA PHE A 220 0.13 3.92 22.84
C PHE A 220 -1.06 2.99 23.09
N ILE A 221 -1.27 1.99 22.21
CA ILE A 221 -2.33 0.98 22.35
C ILE A 221 -2.14 0.16 23.64
N SER A 222 -0.91 -0.26 23.95
CA SER A 222 -0.62 -1.14 25.09
C SER A 222 -0.73 -0.44 26.45
N ARG A 223 -0.43 0.87 26.54
CA ARG A 223 -0.52 1.63 27.81
C ARG A 223 -1.95 1.92 28.26
N ALA A 224 -2.90 1.99 27.34
CA ALA A 224 -4.31 2.30 27.60
C ALA A 224 -5.24 1.49 26.68
N ARG A 225 -5.13 0.16 26.71
CA ARG A 225 -5.75 -0.77 25.74
C ARG A 225 -7.25 -0.55 25.55
N ARG A 226 -8.01 -0.37 26.63
CA ARG A 226 -9.47 -0.13 26.57
C ARG A 226 -9.81 1.23 25.93
N GLU A 227 -9.03 2.28 26.22
CA GLU A 227 -9.21 3.60 25.61
C GLU A 227 -8.83 3.58 24.12
N ALA A 228 -7.73 2.90 23.79
CA ALA A 228 -7.28 2.72 22.41
C ALA A 228 -8.29 1.94 21.57
N VAL A 229 -8.85 0.85 22.11
CA VAL A 229 -9.93 0.11 21.45
C VAL A 229 -11.14 1.00 21.23
N GLY A 230 -11.56 1.80 22.20
CA GLY A 230 -12.68 2.73 22.03
C GLY A 230 -12.42 3.77 20.93
N LEU A 231 -11.18 4.27 20.78
CA LEU A 231 -10.82 5.19 19.69
C LEU A 231 -10.84 4.49 18.32
N VAL A 232 -10.27 3.29 18.22
CA VAL A 232 -10.25 2.49 16.99
C VAL A 232 -11.68 2.08 16.60
N ALA A 233 -12.51 1.66 17.56
CA ALA A 233 -13.91 1.31 17.35
C ALA A 233 -14.72 2.49 16.81
N LYS A 234 -14.54 3.70 17.36
CA LYS A 234 -15.18 4.91 16.83
C LYS A 234 -14.78 5.20 15.39
N PHE A 235 -13.49 5.09 15.08
CA PHE A 235 -13.00 5.27 13.72
C PHE A 235 -13.56 4.21 12.76
N PHE A 236 -13.51 2.94 13.15
CA PHE A 236 -14.01 1.83 12.35
C PHE A 236 -15.54 1.90 12.15
N ALA A 237 -16.30 2.23 13.19
CA ALA A 237 -17.73 2.43 13.09
C ALA A 237 -18.07 3.56 12.12
N ALA A 238 -17.41 4.71 12.25
CA ALA A 238 -17.63 5.85 11.35
C ALA A 238 -17.30 5.51 9.89
N ALA A 239 -16.22 4.78 9.64
CA ALA A 239 -15.79 4.39 8.30
C ALA A 239 -16.68 3.30 7.67
N SER A 240 -17.24 2.39 8.48
CA SER A 240 -17.95 1.19 8.00
C SER A 240 -19.47 1.18 8.24
N PHE A 241 -20.06 2.28 8.74
CA PHE A 241 -21.50 2.33 9.07
C PHE A 241 -22.41 2.21 7.84
N TYR A 242 -21.99 2.76 6.70
CA TYR A 242 -22.72 2.69 5.45
C TYR A 242 -22.29 1.47 4.62
N PRO A 243 -23.11 1.00 3.66
CA PRO A 243 -22.67 -0.03 2.72
C PRO A 243 -21.48 0.46 1.87
N PRO A 244 -20.64 -0.44 1.31
CA PRO A 244 -19.38 -0.08 0.65
C PRO A 244 -19.48 1.06 -0.36
N GLU A 245 -20.54 1.10 -1.16
CA GLU A 245 -20.79 2.12 -2.19
C GLU A 245 -21.08 3.52 -1.66
N LYS A 246 -21.29 3.67 -0.34
CA LYS A 246 -21.54 4.95 0.34
C LYS A 246 -20.43 5.34 1.30
N ARG A 247 -19.36 4.56 1.42
CA ARG A 247 -18.24 4.85 2.33
C ARG A 247 -17.29 5.85 1.68
N ALA A 248 -17.11 7.00 2.32
CA ALA A 248 -16.11 7.98 1.90
C ALA A 248 -14.69 7.41 2.02
N TYR A 249 -14.45 6.53 2.99
CA TYR A 249 -13.20 5.83 3.20
C TYR A 249 -13.49 4.37 3.58
N ASP A 250 -13.47 3.47 2.58
CA ASP A 250 -13.76 2.05 2.80
C ASP A 250 -12.51 1.32 3.35
N LEU A 251 -12.60 0.85 4.59
CA LEU A 251 -11.56 0.05 5.23
C LEU A 251 -11.48 -1.37 4.66
N GLN A 252 -12.55 -1.84 4.00
CA GLN A 252 -12.69 -3.21 3.47
C GLN A 252 -12.59 -4.33 4.52
N LEU A 253 -12.76 -4.00 5.81
CA LEU A 253 -12.68 -4.93 6.94
C LEU A 253 -14.00 -5.65 7.25
N ASP A 254 -14.98 -5.66 6.34
CA ASP A 254 -16.30 -6.26 6.58
C ASP A 254 -16.19 -7.72 7.03
N HIS A 255 -15.26 -8.49 6.49
CA HIS A 255 -15.06 -9.90 6.83
C HIS A 255 -14.61 -10.12 8.29
N TRP A 256 -14.01 -9.10 8.93
CA TRP A 256 -13.71 -9.10 10.36
C TRP A 256 -14.91 -8.81 11.26
N GLY A 257 -16.11 -8.61 10.68
CA GLY A 257 -17.28 -8.12 11.41
C GLY A 257 -17.30 -6.60 11.58
N ILE A 258 -16.34 -5.89 10.97
CA ILE A 258 -16.20 -4.43 11.00
C ILE A 258 -17.09 -3.82 9.90
N ARG A 259 -18.39 -3.99 10.08
CA ARG A 259 -19.48 -3.55 9.20
C ARG A 259 -20.74 -3.33 10.03
N ARG A 260 -21.68 -2.54 9.51
CA ARG A 260 -23.00 -2.39 10.12
C ARG A 260 -23.85 -3.64 9.86
N ASN A 261 -24.46 -4.18 10.92
CA ASN A 261 -25.43 -5.26 10.82
C ASN A 261 -26.81 -4.75 10.37
N ALA A 262 -27.66 -5.65 9.89
CA ALA A 262 -29.02 -5.29 9.46
C ALA A 262 -29.80 -4.60 10.60
N LYS A 263 -30.32 -3.40 10.32
CA LYS A 263 -31.08 -2.55 11.28
C LYS A 263 -30.31 -2.10 12.53
N GLU A 264 -29.00 -2.30 12.58
CA GLU A 264 -28.17 -1.87 13.70
C GLU A 264 -28.09 -0.34 13.78
N THR A 265 -28.22 0.25 14.97
CA THR A 265 -27.98 1.69 15.15
C THR A 265 -26.48 1.96 15.23
N PHE A 266 -26.07 3.23 15.05
CA PHE A 266 -24.64 3.59 15.20
C PHE A 266 -24.12 3.28 16.61
N GLN A 267 -24.95 3.49 17.63
CA GLN A 267 -24.59 3.21 19.01
C GLN A 267 -24.45 1.71 19.27
N ASP A 268 -25.35 0.88 18.76
CA ASP A 268 -25.26 -0.57 18.92
C ASP A 268 -24.02 -1.14 18.21
N MET A 269 -23.69 -0.60 17.02
CA MET A 269 -22.46 -0.96 16.30
C MET A 269 -21.21 -0.63 17.11
N LEU A 270 -21.15 0.55 17.74
CA LEU A 270 -20.04 0.91 18.63
C LEU A 270 -19.93 -0.04 19.82
N VAL A 271 -21.03 -0.34 20.50
CA VAL A 271 -21.03 -1.26 21.65
C VAL A 271 -20.52 -2.63 21.24
N ARG A 272 -20.97 -3.19 20.11
CA ARG A 272 -20.49 -4.46 19.58
C ARG A 272 -19.02 -4.43 19.17
N MET A 273 -18.55 -3.32 18.59
CA MET A 273 -17.16 -3.17 18.19
C MET A 273 -16.21 -3.11 19.39
N GLU A 274 -16.64 -2.46 20.48
CA GLU A 274 -15.86 -2.29 21.70
C GLU A 274 -15.94 -3.50 22.66
N GLU A 275 -16.93 -4.38 22.49
CA GLU A 275 -17.14 -5.57 23.31
C GLU A 275 -15.86 -6.42 23.42
N ASP A 276 -15.57 -6.93 24.62
CA ASP A 276 -14.39 -7.79 24.83
C ASP A 276 -14.47 -9.01 23.90
N ASN A 277 -13.40 -9.30 23.14
CA ASN A 277 -13.37 -10.27 22.02
C ASN A 277 -14.26 -9.93 20.81
N GLY A 278 -14.77 -8.70 20.73
CA GLY A 278 -15.46 -8.16 19.56
C GLY A 278 -14.55 -7.94 18.35
N PRO A 279 -15.09 -7.46 17.22
CA PRO A 279 -14.36 -7.29 15.96
C PRO A 279 -13.07 -6.48 16.07
N VAL A 280 -13.08 -5.38 16.82
CA VAL A 280 -11.90 -4.49 16.96
C VAL A 280 -10.80 -5.18 17.76
N TRP A 281 -11.16 -5.86 18.85
CA TRP A 281 -10.21 -6.65 19.64
C TRP A 281 -9.58 -7.77 18.81
N LYS A 282 -10.39 -8.57 18.12
CA LYS A 282 -9.90 -9.65 17.25
C LYS A 282 -8.92 -9.14 16.20
N TRP A 283 -9.25 -8.02 15.57
CA TRP A 283 -8.39 -7.42 14.55
C TRP A 283 -7.07 -6.89 15.14
N LEU A 284 -7.13 -6.14 16.24
CA LEU A 284 -5.95 -5.56 16.92
C LEU A 284 -5.03 -6.62 17.51
N ASP A 285 -5.60 -7.69 18.06
CA ASP A 285 -4.86 -8.77 18.72
C ASP A 285 -4.27 -9.77 17.72
N SER A 286 -4.77 -9.77 16.49
CA SER A 286 -4.18 -10.57 15.42
C SER A 286 -2.85 -9.99 14.96
N ASN A 287 -1.94 -10.85 14.50
CA ASN A 287 -0.79 -10.45 13.69
C ASN A 287 -1.14 -10.41 12.19
N LYS A 288 -2.44 -10.33 11.86
CA LYS A 288 -2.99 -10.42 10.50
C LYS A 288 -3.61 -9.08 10.09
N ASN A 289 -2.89 -8.00 10.36
CA ASN A 289 -3.34 -6.65 10.05
C ASN A 289 -2.17 -5.79 9.54
N GLY A 290 -2.49 -4.61 9.02
CA GLY A 290 -1.52 -3.68 8.49
C GLY A 290 -0.64 -3.03 9.55
N PHE A 291 -1.01 -3.03 10.84
CA PHE A 291 -0.09 -2.58 11.88
C PHE A 291 1.09 -3.53 12.00
N TYR A 292 0.82 -4.83 12.21
CA TYR A 292 1.86 -5.85 12.29
C TYR A 292 2.70 -5.88 11.02
N ASP A 293 2.07 -5.89 9.85
CA ASP A 293 2.76 -5.99 8.56
C ASP A 293 3.61 -4.78 8.17
N ASN A 294 3.52 -3.67 8.90
CA ASN A 294 4.42 -2.51 8.78
C ASN A 294 5.42 -2.40 9.94
N SER A 295 5.31 -3.23 10.97
CA SER A 295 6.28 -3.29 12.07
C SER A 295 7.59 -3.91 11.59
N ILE A 296 8.66 -3.73 12.37
CA ILE A 296 9.96 -4.36 12.09
C ILE A 296 9.82 -5.88 12.10
N GLU A 297 9.07 -6.41 13.07
CA GLU A 297 8.82 -7.84 13.23
C GLU A 297 8.01 -8.41 12.05
N GLY A 298 6.88 -7.79 11.70
CA GLY A 298 6.04 -8.30 10.62
C GLY A 298 6.70 -8.23 9.25
N VAL A 299 7.48 -7.18 8.97
CA VAL A 299 8.26 -7.12 7.73
C VAL A 299 9.39 -8.17 7.72
N HIS A 300 10.03 -8.41 8.87
CA HIS A 300 11.03 -9.48 8.98
C HIS A 300 10.39 -10.85 8.74
N ASP A 301 9.28 -11.16 9.39
CA ASP A 301 8.51 -12.39 9.20
C ASP A 301 8.10 -12.59 7.75
N LEU A 302 7.60 -11.54 7.10
CA LEU A 302 7.25 -11.58 5.68
C LEU A 302 8.49 -11.89 4.84
N SER A 303 9.63 -11.26 5.13
CA SER A 303 10.88 -11.48 4.38
C SER A 303 11.38 -12.92 4.42
N GLN A 304 11.09 -13.68 5.49
CA GLN A 304 11.43 -15.11 5.59
C GLN A 304 10.51 -16.02 4.78
N LYS A 305 9.29 -15.56 4.45
CA LYS A 305 8.26 -16.34 3.77
C LYS A 305 8.18 -16.10 2.27
N VAL A 306 8.81 -15.03 1.79
CA VAL A 306 8.76 -14.61 0.39
C VAL A 306 10.04 -14.95 -0.35
N ILE A 307 9.94 -15.12 -1.67
CA ILE A 307 11.12 -15.16 -2.53
C ILE A 307 11.90 -13.84 -2.44
N ASN A 308 13.22 -13.88 -2.60
CA ASN A 308 14.06 -12.67 -2.57
C ASN A 308 13.62 -11.66 -3.65
N THR A 309 13.87 -12.01 -4.91
CA THR A 309 13.48 -11.25 -6.11
C THR A 309 13.34 -12.24 -7.25
N SER A 310 12.26 -12.14 -8.03
CA SER A 310 12.13 -12.92 -9.26
C SER A 310 13.19 -12.51 -10.27
N THR A 311 13.74 -13.48 -11.01
CA THR A 311 14.66 -13.23 -12.13
C THR A 311 13.94 -12.73 -13.39
N ASN A 312 12.61 -12.77 -13.43
CA ASN A 312 11.78 -12.35 -14.55
C ASN A 312 11.39 -10.86 -14.48
N ILE A 313 11.64 -10.20 -13.36
CA ILE A 313 11.07 -8.88 -13.03
C ILE A 313 12.19 -7.85 -12.81
N TYR A 314 12.00 -6.64 -13.34
CA TYR A 314 12.84 -5.48 -13.02
C TYR A 314 12.37 -4.79 -11.74
N TYR A 315 13.28 -4.51 -10.80
CA TYR A 315 12.95 -3.84 -9.54
C TYR A 315 13.61 -2.47 -9.45
N PHE A 316 12.82 -1.46 -9.09
CA PHE A 316 13.27 -0.09 -8.83
C PHE A 316 12.81 0.33 -7.44
N SER A 317 13.69 0.98 -6.67
CA SER A 317 13.37 1.50 -5.34
C SER A 317 13.79 2.95 -5.23
N LEU A 318 12.83 3.80 -4.86
CA LEU A 318 13.03 5.21 -4.60
C LEU A 318 12.87 5.45 -3.10
N SER A 319 13.94 5.93 -2.49
CA SER A 319 13.99 6.27 -1.08
C SER A 319 13.90 7.78 -0.91
N PHE A 320 13.06 8.21 0.03
CA PHE A 320 12.86 9.60 0.38
C PHE A 320 13.35 9.83 1.80
N HIS A 321 14.00 10.97 2.02
CA HIS A 321 14.40 11.42 3.34
C HIS A 321 13.99 12.88 3.48
N ALA A 322 13.31 13.23 4.57
CA ALA A 322 12.83 14.58 4.82
C ALA A 322 13.26 15.02 6.21
N THR A 323 14.54 14.89 6.53
CA THR A 323 15.06 15.00 7.88
C THR A 323 16.32 15.84 7.85
N ASP A 324 16.29 16.95 8.60
CA ASP A 324 17.49 17.72 8.89
C ASP A 324 17.98 17.37 10.30
N PRO A 325 19.30 17.23 10.50
CA PRO A 325 19.86 17.12 11.83
C PRO A 325 19.40 18.28 12.71
N PHE A 326 19.05 17.99 13.97
CA PHE A 326 18.71 19.04 14.91
C PHE A 326 19.84 20.08 14.99
N PRO A 327 19.54 21.38 15.01
CA PRO A 327 20.56 22.41 15.16
C PRO A 327 21.38 22.19 16.43
N LYS A 328 22.72 22.26 16.32
CA LYS A 328 23.63 22.13 17.48
C LYS A 328 23.44 23.24 18.52
N ALA A 329 22.85 24.37 18.11
CA ALA A 329 22.46 25.47 18.98
C ALA A 329 20.96 25.72 18.79
N TRP A 330 20.19 25.52 19.85
CA TRP A 330 18.76 25.82 19.92
C TRP A 330 18.51 26.71 21.14
N PRO A 331 17.67 27.76 21.04
CA PRO A 331 17.41 28.64 22.17
C PRO A 331 16.85 27.88 23.39
N ALA A 332 17.30 28.23 24.59
CA ALA A 332 16.91 27.52 25.82
C ALA A 332 15.39 27.42 26.04
N TRP A 333 14.60 28.40 25.56
CA TRP A 333 13.14 28.40 25.65
C TRP A 333 12.46 27.38 24.73
N GLY A 334 13.14 26.93 23.67
CA GLY A 334 12.63 25.94 22.73
C GLY A 334 12.72 24.48 23.24
N PHE A 335 13.32 24.25 24.42
CA PHE A 335 13.34 22.96 25.10
C PHE A 335 12.22 22.79 26.14
N SER A 336 11.29 23.74 26.23
CA SER A 336 10.17 23.66 27.17
C SER A 336 9.20 22.53 26.79
N ARG A 337 9.00 21.58 27.72
CA ARG A 337 8.36 20.26 27.54
C ARG A 337 6.88 20.24 27.13
N ASN A 338 6.26 21.37 26.77
CA ASN A 338 4.81 21.48 26.62
C ASN A 338 4.30 21.90 25.22
N TRP A 339 5.15 21.89 24.19
CA TRP A 339 4.70 22.15 22.81
C TRP A 339 4.76 20.89 21.97
N VAL A 340 3.61 20.21 21.84
CA VAL A 340 3.38 19.26 20.75
C VAL A 340 3.03 20.09 19.53
N ILE A 341 4.04 20.43 18.71
CA ILE A 341 3.80 20.96 17.38
C ILE A 341 3.25 19.80 16.54
N VAL A 342 1.94 19.84 16.29
CA VAL A 342 1.26 18.98 15.33
C VAL A 342 1.58 19.52 13.93
N SER A 343 2.73 19.12 13.37
CA SER A 343 3.00 19.25 11.95
C SER A 343 3.73 17.98 11.49
N CYS A 344 3.01 17.13 10.77
CA CYS A 344 3.45 15.90 10.10
C CYS A 344 4.30 14.92 10.93
N PHE A 345 3.74 13.73 11.17
CA PHE A 345 4.33 12.58 11.86
C PHE A 345 5.76 12.19 11.38
N GLN A 346 6.78 12.89 11.86
CA GLN A 346 8.17 12.46 11.87
C GLN A 346 8.70 12.58 13.31
N ILE A 347 8.33 11.62 14.15
CA ILE A 347 8.86 11.50 15.51
C ILE A 347 9.85 10.32 15.54
N ARG A 348 11.14 10.65 15.68
CA ARG A 348 12.25 9.79 16.16
C ARG A 348 12.53 8.48 15.40
N GLU A 349 12.83 8.54 14.10
CA GLU A 349 13.46 7.39 13.41
C GLU A 349 15.01 7.37 13.56
N GLY A 350 15.63 8.44 14.05
CA GLY A 350 17.09 8.62 14.00
C GLY A 350 17.93 8.06 15.16
N THR A 351 17.35 7.53 16.24
CA THR A 351 18.14 7.03 17.39
C THR A 351 17.45 5.89 18.13
N PHE A 352 17.75 4.65 17.74
CA PHE A 352 17.70 3.49 18.64
C PHE A 352 19.13 2.96 18.85
N ARG A 353 19.95 3.79 19.49
CA ARG A 353 20.99 3.33 20.42
C ARG A 353 20.60 3.88 21.78
N GLU A 354 20.65 3.05 22.81
CA GLU A 354 20.38 3.48 24.18
C GLU A 354 21.13 4.80 24.49
N ARG A 355 20.36 5.75 25.04
CA ARG A 355 20.72 7.08 25.54
C ARG A 355 20.53 8.28 24.59
N THR A 356 19.72 9.18 25.13
CA THR A 356 19.58 10.62 24.88
C THR A 356 18.74 11.09 23.68
N SER A 357 17.74 11.89 24.03
CA SER A 357 16.70 12.53 23.23
C SER A 357 17.25 13.59 22.27
N SER A 358 16.93 13.48 20.98
CA SER A 358 17.06 14.55 19.98
C SER A 358 15.80 14.63 19.12
N GLN A 359 15.33 15.86 18.81
CA GLN A 359 14.18 16.16 17.93
C GLN A 359 14.69 16.51 16.51
N TYR A 360 13.87 16.52 15.47
CA TYR A 360 14.27 16.77 14.06
C TYR A 360 13.30 17.77 13.40
N TYR A 361 13.69 18.41 12.28
CA TYR A 361 12.80 19.23 11.42
C TYR A 361 12.97 18.83 9.93
N CYS A 362 12.06 19.26 9.05
CA CYS A 362 11.82 18.71 7.71
C CYS A 362 12.39 19.59 6.56
N GLN A 363 13.27 18.99 5.74
CA GLN A 363 13.62 19.41 4.38
C GLN A 363 13.84 18.15 3.52
N LEU A 364 13.19 18.07 2.34
CA LEU A 364 13.23 16.88 1.46
C LEU A 364 14.56 16.74 0.70
N SER A 365 15.14 15.54 0.70
CA SER A 365 16.27 15.10 -0.12
C SER A 365 16.13 13.61 -0.49
N MET A 366 16.45 13.20 -1.73
CA MET A 366 16.32 11.82 -2.23
C MET A 366 17.69 11.14 -2.41
N GLN A 367 17.78 9.85 -2.07
CA GLN A 367 18.92 8.98 -2.40
C GLN A 367 18.48 7.78 -3.26
N TRP A 368 19.37 7.33 -4.15
CA TRP A 368 19.11 6.29 -5.15
C TRP A 368 20.08 5.11 -5.03
N GLU A 369 19.58 3.89 -5.22
CA GLU A 369 20.39 2.68 -5.42
C GLU A 369 19.82 1.88 -6.61
N VAL A 370 20.58 1.74 -7.70
CA VAL A 370 20.24 0.86 -8.83
C VAL A 370 21.10 -0.39 -8.73
N ARG A 371 20.53 -1.52 -8.27
CA ARG A 371 21.24 -2.81 -8.27
C ARG A 371 21.01 -3.54 -9.58
N ASN A 372 22.02 -3.51 -10.46
CA ASN A 372 22.09 -4.38 -11.63
C ASN A 372 22.97 -5.59 -11.28
N LEU A 373 22.40 -6.69 -10.81
CA LEU A 373 23.16 -7.89 -10.38
C LEU A 373 23.56 -8.81 -11.55
N ARG A 374 23.88 -8.25 -12.72
CA ARG A 374 24.51 -8.98 -13.82
C ARG A 374 25.99 -8.64 -13.90
N GLU A 375 26.77 -9.19 -12.97
CA GLU A 375 28.18 -9.49 -13.22
C GLU A 375 28.73 -10.43 -12.12
N ARG A 376 28.45 -11.73 -12.25
CA ARG A 376 29.40 -12.75 -11.79
C ARG A 376 30.30 -13.10 -12.97
N LYS A 377 31.37 -12.33 -13.18
CA LYS A 377 32.53 -12.84 -13.90
C LYS A 377 33.51 -13.41 -12.89
N ARG A 378 33.87 -14.67 -13.14
CA ARG A 378 34.97 -15.41 -12.52
C ARG A 378 36.20 -14.51 -12.39
N ILE A 379 36.81 -14.53 -11.22
CA ILE A 379 38.26 -14.43 -11.11
C ILE A 379 38.68 -15.66 -10.29
N SER A 380 39.68 -16.34 -10.85
CA SER A 380 40.34 -17.59 -10.46
C SER A 380 40.63 -17.75 -8.98
#